data_AF-A0AAE3ZZ56-F1
#
_entry.id   AF-A0AAE3ZZ56-F1
#
_cell.length_a   1.000
_cell.length_b   1.000
_cell.length_c   1.000
_cell.angle_alpha   90.00
_cell.angle_beta   90.00
_cell.angle_gamma   90.00
#
_symmetry.space_group_name_H-M   'P 1'
#
loop_
_entity.id
_entity.type
_entity.pdbx_description
1 polymer ?
#
loop_
_entity_poly.entity_id
_entity_poly.type
_entity_poly.pdbx_seq_one_letter_code
_entity_poly.pdbx_strand_id
1 'polypeptide(L)'
;MLLQLTGTWLSVRSTVTRRLLKSDPTLLAHRGRMLTAAMRRQRVTEAELSQAVRTQGMGNLSGVAAVVLETDGTLSVVPMAQLGDGGVLTGVDRGGEADTDFG
;
A
#
# COMPACT_ATOMS: atom_id res chain seq x y z
N MET A 1 -7.34 38.43 -18.39
CA MET A 1 -6.38 37.29 -18.42
C MET A 1 -5.98 37.02 -16.98
N LEU A 2 -6.66 36.13 -16.25
CA LEU A 2 -6.62 34.66 -16.32
C LEU A 2 -5.18 34.11 -16.30
N LEU A 3 -4.61 33.98 -15.10
CA LEU A 3 -4.08 32.72 -14.54
C LEU A 3 -3.53 33.04 -13.14
N GLN A 4 -4.41 33.02 -12.14
CA GLN A 4 -3.99 33.18 -10.75
C GLN A 4 -2.96 32.10 -10.42
N LEU A 5 -1.84 32.52 -9.84
CA LEU A 5 -0.76 31.72 -9.27
C LEU A 5 -1.27 30.84 -8.12
N THR A 6 -2.10 29.85 -8.45
CA THR A 6 -2.66 28.86 -7.52
C THR A 6 -1.66 27.71 -7.27
N GLY A 7 -0.45 27.80 -7.81
CA GLY A 7 0.57 26.74 -7.75
C GLY A 7 1.46 26.73 -6.50
N THR A 8 1.34 27.69 -5.58
CA THR A 8 2.27 27.75 -4.43
C THR A 8 1.66 27.27 -3.11
N TRP A 9 0.33 27.17 -3.02
CA TRP A 9 -0.33 26.54 -1.87
C TRP A 9 -0.26 24.99 -1.90
N LEU A 10 0.27 24.43 -2.99
CA LEU A 10 0.64 23.00 -3.06
C LEU A 10 1.97 22.72 -2.33
N SER A 11 2.80 23.75 -2.12
CA SER A 11 4.19 23.57 -1.65
C SER A 11 4.32 23.37 -0.14
N VAL A 12 3.35 23.83 0.66
CA VAL A 12 3.46 23.79 2.14
C VAL A 12 3.03 22.43 2.74
N ARG A 13 2.37 21.57 1.96
CA ARG A 13 2.13 20.15 2.34
C ARG A 13 3.40 19.29 2.19
N SER A 14 4.48 19.84 1.64
CA SER A 14 5.70 19.10 1.26
C SER A 14 6.53 18.57 2.45
N THR A 15 6.38 19.13 3.66
CA THR A 15 7.11 18.60 4.84
C THR A 15 6.58 17.24 5.29
N VAL A 16 5.29 16.93 5.06
CA VAL A 16 4.74 15.59 5.34
C VAL A 16 5.03 14.63 4.18
N THR A 17 5.13 15.14 2.95
CA THR A 17 5.46 14.37 1.75
C THR A 17 6.91 13.87 1.74
N ARG A 18 7.84 14.57 2.40
CA ARG A 18 9.24 14.12 2.53
C ARG A 18 9.43 12.84 3.36
N ARG A 19 8.49 12.48 4.24
CA ARG A 19 8.48 11.18 4.97
C ARG A 19 7.75 10.07 4.21
N LEU A 20 6.88 10.43 3.25
CA LEU A 20 6.19 9.50 2.34
C LEU A 20 7.12 8.97 1.23
N LEU A 21 8.26 9.64 1.01
CA LEU A 21 9.28 9.26 0.04
C LEU A 21 10.37 8.33 0.63
N LYS A 22 10.02 7.51 1.63
CA LYS A 22 10.85 6.36 1.99
C LYS A 22 10.44 5.24 1.04
N SER A 23 11.24 5.08 -0.02
CA SER A 23 10.97 4.32 -1.24
C SER A 23 11.00 2.80 -1.04
N ASP A 24 10.32 2.29 -0.01
CA ASP A 24 10.21 0.86 0.22
C ASP A 24 8.77 0.40 -0.09
N PRO A 25 8.60 -0.64 -0.93
CA PRO A 25 7.29 -1.19 -1.24
C PRO A 25 6.59 -1.57 0.07
N THR A 26 5.35 -1.12 0.23
CA THR A 26 4.61 -1.25 1.49
C THR A 26 3.45 -2.23 1.34
N LEU A 27 3.40 -3.26 2.19
CA LEU A 27 2.26 -4.15 2.25
C LEU A 27 1.02 -3.42 2.79
N LEU A 28 -0.08 -3.42 2.05
CA LEU A 28 -1.36 -2.81 2.42
C LEU A 28 -2.43 -3.84 2.77
N ALA A 29 -2.33 -5.06 2.25
CA ALA A 29 -3.19 -6.17 2.65
C ALA A 29 -2.42 -7.49 2.58
N HIS A 30 -2.77 -8.43 3.46
CA HIS A 30 -2.19 -9.77 3.52
C HIS A 30 -3.27 -10.81 3.77
N ARG A 31 -3.31 -11.86 2.94
CA ARG A 31 -4.24 -12.99 3.04
C ARG A 31 -5.70 -12.56 3.32
N GLY A 32 -6.18 -11.62 2.50
CA GLY A 32 -7.51 -11.03 2.62
C GLY A 32 -7.74 -10.09 3.80
N ARG A 33 -6.73 -9.81 4.63
CA ARG A 33 -6.80 -8.82 5.72
C ARG A 33 -6.16 -7.51 5.30
N MET A 34 -6.89 -6.41 5.46
CA MET A 34 -6.35 -5.06 5.23
C MET A 34 -5.48 -4.62 6.40
N LEU A 35 -4.31 -4.05 6.08
CA LEU A 35 -3.40 -3.47 7.06
C LEU A 35 -3.71 -1.98 7.20
N THR A 36 -4.77 -1.66 7.95
CA THR A 36 -5.29 -0.29 8.11
C THR A 36 -4.22 0.70 8.59
N ALA A 37 -3.27 0.28 9.42
CA ALA A 37 -2.17 1.12 9.87
C ALA A 37 -1.23 1.51 8.70
N ALA A 38 -0.90 0.56 7.81
CA ALA A 38 -0.09 0.81 6.63
C ALA A 38 -0.84 1.66 5.60
N MET A 39 -2.13 1.36 5.38
CA MET A 39 -3.02 2.15 4.53
C MET A 39 -3.14 3.60 5.01
N ARG A 40 -3.35 3.84 6.30
CA ARG A 40 -3.39 5.20 6.88
C ARG A 40 -2.05 5.93 6.75
N ARG A 41 -0.94 5.23 6.95
CA ARG A 41 0.41 5.80 6.81
C ARG A 41 0.69 6.22 5.38
N GLN A 42 0.29 5.40 4.41
CA GLN A 42 0.42 5.65 2.98
C GLN A 42 -0.74 6.47 2.38
N ARG A 43 -1.73 6.84 3.19
CA ARG A 43 -2.96 7.54 2.79
C ARG A 43 -3.76 6.84 1.69
N VAL A 44 -3.69 5.51 1.66
CA VAL A 44 -4.48 4.68 0.75
C VAL A 44 -5.83 4.38 1.40
N THR A 45 -6.91 4.56 0.65
CA THR A 45 -8.27 4.28 1.08
C THR A 45 -8.68 2.85 0.79
N GLU A 46 -9.68 2.34 1.50
CA GLU A 46 -10.29 1.04 1.20
C GLU A 46 -10.91 1.00 -0.19
N ALA A 47 -11.39 2.14 -0.71
CA ALA A 47 -11.93 2.26 -2.06
C ALA A 47 -10.85 2.05 -3.12
N GLU A 48 -9.67 2.67 -2.96
CA GLU A 48 -8.53 2.48 -3.86
C GLU A 48 -8.03 1.04 -3.85
N LEU A 49 -7.91 0.43 -2.66
CA LEU A 49 -7.51 -0.97 -2.52
C LEU A 49 -8.54 -1.92 -3.16
N SER A 50 -9.83 -1.69 -2.91
CA SER A 50 -10.92 -2.47 -3.51
C SER A 50 -10.97 -2.31 -5.03
N GLN A 51 -10.69 -1.11 -5.54
CA GLN A 51 -10.61 -0.86 -6.98
C GLN A 51 -9.44 -1.63 -7.60
N ALA A 52 -8.25 -1.61 -6.99
CA ALA A 52 -7.09 -2.37 -7.47
C ALA A 52 -7.39 -3.88 -7.54
N VAL A 53 -8.04 -4.42 -6.51
CA VAL A 53 -8.48 -5.84 -6.48
C VAL A 53 -9.48 -6.15 -7.59
N ARG A 54 -10.45 -5.26 -7.85
CA ARG A 54 -11.43 -5.43 -8.94
C ARG A 54 -10.80 -5.37 -10.33
N THR A 55 -9.83 -4.49 -10.55
CA THR A 55 -9.09 -4.39 -11.83
C THR A 55 -8.36 -5.70 -12.17
N GLN A 56 -7.99 -6.47 -11.15
CA GLN A 56 -7.35 -7.77 -11.28
C GLN A 56 -8.36 -8.92 -11.43
N GLY A 57 -9.64 -8.61 -11.66
CA GLY A 57 -10.71 -9.58 -11.86
C GLY A 57 -11.23 -10.24 -10.58
N MET A 58 -10.82 -9.76 -9.40
CA MET A 58 -11.24 -10.32 -8.11
C MET A 58 -12.40 -9.53 -7.51
N GLY A 59 -13.48 -10.23 -7.16
CA GLY A 59 -14.66 -9.63 -6.53
C GLY A 59 -14.56 -9.47 -5.01
N ASN A 60 -13.55 -10.07 -4.37
CA ASN A 60 -13.36 -10.02 -2.92
C ASN A 60 -11.88 -10.11 -2.53
N LEU A 61 -11.58 -9.74 -1.28
CA LEU A 61 -10.24 -9.84 -0.70
C LEU A 61 -9.84 -11.27 -0.33
N SER A 62 -10.79 -12.21 -0.20
CA SER A 62 -10.50 -13.60 0.18
C SER A 62 -9.60 -14.31 -0.83
N GLY A 63 -9.66 -13.94 -2.11
CA GLY A 63 -8.76 -14.42 -3.15
C GLY A 63 -7.39 -13.75 -3.21
N VAL A 64 -7.12 -12.75 -2.35
CA VAL A 64 -5.92 -11.91 -2.41
C VAL A 64 -4.90 -12.36 -1.36
N ALA A 65 -3.71 -12.74 -1.82
CA ALA A 65 -2.59 -13.08 -0.94
C ALA A 65 -1.89 -11.83 -0.40
N ALA A 66 -1.67 -10.83 -1.24
CA ALA A 66 -1.08 -9.57 -0.83
C ALA A 66 -1.54 -8.42 -1.71
N VAL A 67 -1.60 -7.22 -1.14
CA VAL A 67 -1.63 -5.96 -1.89
C VAL A 67 -0.42 -5.15 -1.46
N VAL A 68 0.37 -4.69 -2.42
CA VAL A 68 1.59 -3.93 -2.21
C VAL A 68 1.44 -2.57 -2.87
N LEU A 69 1.80 -1.52 -2.13
CA LEU A 69 2.03 -0.20 -2.70
C LEU A 69 3.47 -0.12 -3.16
N GLU A 70 3.66 -0.01 -4.46
CA GLU A 70 4.97 0.15 -5.08
C GLU A 70 5.51 1.57 -4.87
N THR A 71 6.81 1.73 -5.11
CA THR A 71 7.54 2.99 -4.90
C THR A 71 7.13 4.10 -5.87
N ASP A 72 6.53 3.73 -7.00
CA ASP A 72 5.94 4.63 -8.00
C ASP A 72 4.49 5.01 -7.67
N GLY A 73 3.93 4.50 -6.56
CA GLY A 73 2.56 4.74 -6.12
C GLY A 73 1.51 3.83 -6.76
N THR A 74 1.93 2.83 -7.54
CA THR A 74 1.01 1.83 -8.10
C THR A 74 0.65 0.76 -7.05
N LEU A 75 -0.54 0.17 -7.21
CA LEU A 75 -1.01 -0.92 -6.36
C LEU A 75 -0.88 -2.25 -7.09
N SER A 76 0.03 -3.09 -6.62
CA SER A 76 0.21 -4.47 -7.06
C SER A 76 -0.66 -5.41 -6.23
N VAL A 77 -1.40 -6.31 -6.88
CA VAL A 77 -2.19 -7.34 -6.20
C VAL A 77 -1.63 -8.70 -6.54
N VAL A 78 -1.34 -9.49 -5.52
CA VAL A 78 -0.88 -10.88 -5.65
C VAL A 78 -2.06 -11.81 -5.31
N PRO A 79 -2.62 -12.55 -6.28
CA PRO A 79 -3.68 -13.53 -6.01
C PRO A 79 -3.14 -14.73 -5.22
N MET A 80 -3.98 -15.33 -4.36
CA MET A 80 -3.68 -16.59 -3.66
C MET A 80 -3.31 -17.73 -4.62
N ALA A 81 -3.96 -17.79 -5.77
CA ALA A 81 -3.69 -18.79 -6.80
C ALA A 81 -2.29 -18.68 -7.43
N GLN A 82 -1.63 -17.53 -7.30
CA GLN A 82 -0.31 -17.25 -7.88
C GLN A 82 0.81 -17.16 -6.82
N LEU A 83 0.49 -17.42 -5.55
CA LEU A 83 1.42 -17.22 -4.43
C LEU A 83 2.63 -18.18 -4.47
N GLY A 84 2.49 -19.37 -5.08
CA GLY A 84 3.56 -20.37 -5.12
C GLY A 84 4.20 -20.61 -3.74
N ASP A 85 5.53 -20.66 -3.68
CA ASP A 85 6.30 -20.83 -2.43
C ASP A 85 6.49 -19.53 -1.61
N GLY A 86 5.85 -18.41 -2.00
CA GLY A 86 5.85 -17.16 -1.23
C GLY A 86 7.16 -16.36 -1.24
N GLY A 87 8.18 -16.77 -2.01
CA GLY A 87 9.50 -16.15 -2.06
C GLY A 87 9.51 -14.66 -2.45
N VAL A 88 8.50 -14.21 -3.20
CA VAL A 88 8.34 -12.80 -3.63
C VAL A 88 8.04 -11.86 -2.44
N LEU A 89 7.52 -12.38 -1.32
CA LEU A 89 7.17 -11.57 -0.14
C LEU A 89 8.34 -11.39 0.86
N THR A 90 9.52 -11.95 0.57
CA THR A 90 10.65 -11.97 1.52
C THR A 90 11.34 -10.61 1.68
N GLY A 91 11.18 -9.70 0.70
CA GLY A 91 11.75 -8.35 0.72
C GLY A 91 10.76 -7.23 1.10
N VAL A 92 9.49 -7.55 1.36
CA VAL A 92 8.50 -6.54 1.77
C VAL A 92 8.55 -6.40 3.28
N ASP A 93 8.93 -5.21 3.75
CA ASP A 93 9.00 -4.87 5.18
C ASP A 93 7.66 -5.15 5.86
N ARG A 94 7.61 -6.25 6.62
CA ARG A 94 6.49 -6.60 7.48
C ARG A 94 6.55 -5.67 8.68
N GLY A 95 6.09 -4.44 8.51
CA GLY A 95 6.02 -3.49 9.60
C GLY A 95 5.17 -4.03 10.75
N GLY A 96 5.80 -4.64 11.75
CA GLY A 96 5.15 -5.06 13.00
C GLY A 96 5.55 -6.41 13.62
N GLU A 97 6.80 -6.88 13.53
CA GLU A 97 7.32 -7.94 14.43
C GLU A 97 8.37 -7.35 15.38
N ALA A 98 7.90 -6.53 16.31
CA ALA A 98 8.54 -6.33 17.60
C ALA A 98 7.50 -6.72 18.67
N ASP A 99 7.94 -7.50 19.65
CA ASP A 99 7.18 -8.05 20.79
C ASP A 99 6.15 -9.14 20.51
N THR A 100 6.57 -10.40 20.62
CA THR A 100 6.45 -11.09 21.92
C THR A 100 7.33 -12.33 21.91
N ASP A 101 8.52 -12.14 22.48
CA ASP A 101 9.42 -13.18 22.95
C ASP A 101 8.71 -14.02 24.01
N PHE A 102 8.89 -15.33 23.93
CA PHE A 102 8.44 -16.26 24.94
C PHE A 102 9.39 -16.16 26.15
N GLY A 103 8.84 -15.78 27.31
CA GLY A 103 9.49 -15.83 28.62
C GLY A 103 8.46 -15.77 29.73
#